data_AF-A0A934F0S1-F1
#
_entry.id   AF-A0A934F0S1-F1
#
_cell.length_a   1.000
_cell.length_b   1.000
_cell.length_c   1.000
_cell.angle_alpha   90.00
_cell.angle_beta   90.00
_cell.angle_gamma   90.00
#
_symmetry.space_group_name_H-M   'P 1'
#
loop_
_entity.id
_entity.type
_entity.pdbx_description
1 polymer ?
#
loop_
_entity_poly.entity_id
_entity_poly.type
_entity_poly.pdbx_seq_one_letter_code
_entity_poly.pdbx_strand_id
1 'polypeptide(L)'
;MASQELYIRNPADTEARGPFTPKQIADLAEAGQVTPETLTYDATTEQWIAISTDPDLMAQVFPAKKKLSLKAKEIKTLNVQEEGAKPITVNDMLDAAEGRTDDTKGKSDPQITMMRAAKIGMIGAIASLVAAAAAEILPGSEALVSMDPAKLLAHPLVLLGAADLVLAVLLGLGMTALYPVLRFRAALGLGLMGFIYYAEGAGASLLGAVIGSTGLYLCTVFVHVLPAILAAVAGVGGMAWLAWQHLTG
;
A
#
# COMPACT_ATOMS: atom_id res chain seq x y z
N MET A 1 -73.21 8.44 4.58
CA MET A 1 -73.01 9.90 4.52
C MET A 1 -72.42 10.16 3.15
N ALA A 2 -73.19 10.77 2.24
CA ALA A 2 -72.81 10.92 0.84
C ALA A 2 -71.49 11.71 0.73
N SER A 3 -70.55 11.21 -0.06
CA SER A 3 -69.33 11.93 -0.42
C SER A 3 -69.74 13.18 -1.19
N GLN A 4 -69.66 14.35 -0.54
CA GLN A 4 -70.00 15.63 -1.17
C GLN A 4 -68.98 15.93 -2.27
N GLU A 5 -69.42 15.79 -3.51
CA GLU A 5 -68.64 16.13 -4.69
C GLU A 5 -68.73 17.64 -4.95
N LEU A 6 -67.58 18.30 -4.97
CA LEU A 6 -67.46 19.75 -5.05
C LEU A 6 -66.80 20.15 -6.37
N TYR A 7 -67.36 21.17 -7.01
CA TYR A 7 -66.73 21.84 -8.16
C TYR A 7 -66.03 23.09 -7.65
N ILE A 8 -64.78 23.30 -8.10
CA ILE A 8 -63.98 24.45 -7.73
C ILE A 8 -63.63 25.29 -8.96
N ARG A 9 -63.52 26.61 -8.78
CA ARG A 9 -62.93 27.52 -9.76
C ARG A 9 -62.11 28.60 -9.06
N ASN A 10 -61.08 29.09 -9.71
CA ASN A 10 -60.36 30.24 -9.19
C ASN A 10 -61.20 31.51 -9.38
N PRO A 11 -61.02 32.56 -8.56
CA PRO A 11 -61.74 33.83 -8.72
C PRO A 11 -61.56 34.48 -10.10
N ALA A 12 -60.42 34.23 -10.75
CA ALA A 12 -60.08 34.76 -12.07
C ALA A 12 -60.58 33.88 -13.23
N ASP A 13 -60.99 32.64 -12.96
CA ASP A 13 -61.33 31.65 -13.99
C ASP A 13 -62.84 31.46 -14.09
N THR A 14 -63.37 31.45 -15.31
CA THR A 14 -64.77 31.11 -15.60
C THR A 14 -65.02 29.61 -15.72
N GLU A 15 -63.97 28.81 -15.81
CA GLU A 15 -64.07 27.35 -15.96
C GLU A 15 -64.10 26.65 -14.60
N ALA A 16 -65.11 25.80 -14.40
CA ALA A 16 -65.23 24.94 -13.24
C ALA A 16 -64.43 23.65 -13.43
N ARG A 17 -63.72 23.22 -12.39
CA ARG A 17 -62.98 21.97 -12.34
C ARG A 17 -63.59 21.05 -11.28
N GLY A 18 -63.77 19.78 -11.60
CA GLY A 18 -64.35 18.79 -10.69
C GLY A 18 -65.10 17.69 -11.44
N PRO A 19 -65.82 16.81 -10.71
CA PRO A 19 -66.04 16.85 -9.26
C PRO A 19 -64.82 16.40 -8.44
N PHE A 20 -64.57 17.06 -7.31
CA PHE A 20 -63.55 16.69 -6.33
C PHE A 20 -64.17 16.34 -4.99
N THR A 21 -63.56 15.40 -4.27
CA THR A 21 -63.86 15.15 -2.86
C THR A 21 -63.15 16.19 -1.97
N PRO A 22 -63.63 16.46 -0.72
CA PRO A 22 -62.98 17.41 0.18
C PRO A 22 -61.50 17.08 0.45
N LYS A 23 -61.14 15.78 0.47
CA LYS A 23 -59.76 15.32 0.59
C LYS A 23 -58.91 15.70 -0.63
N GLN A 24 -59.43 15.56 -1.85
CA GLN A 24 -58.71 15.96 -3.05
C GLN A 24 -58.50 17.48 -3.10
N ILE A 25 -59.44 18.27 -2.59
CA ILE A 25 -59.26 19.72 -2.45
C ILE A 25 -58.17 20.04 -1.42
N ALA A 26 -58.08 19.30 -0.32
CA ALA A 26 -56.99 19.44 0.65
C ALA A 26 -55.62 19.14 0.03
N ASP A 27 -55.50 18.06 -0.75
CA ASP A 27 -54.26 17.71 -1.47
C ASP A 27 -53.86 18.82 -2.47
N LEU A 28 -54.84 19.39 -3.20
CA LEU A 28 -54.59 20.51 -4.12
C LEU A 28 -54.21 21.81 -3.38
N ALA A 29 -54.73 22.03 -2.18
CA ALA A 29 -54.34 23.14 -1.32
C ALA A 29 -52.91 22.98 -0.77
N GLU A 30 -52.50 21.76 -0.40
CA GLU A 30 -51.11 21.47 -0.02
C GLU A 30 -50.13 21.70 -1.18
N ALA A 31 -50.55 21.38 -2.41
CA ALA A 31 -49.80 21.64 -3.63
C ALA A 31 -49.79 23.13 -4.06
N GLY A 32 -50.50 24.01 -3.33
CA GLY A 32 -50.58 25.45 -3.61
C GLY A 32 -51.45 25.82 -4.82
N GLN A 33 -52.25 24.89 -5.33
CA GLN A 33 -53.14 25.10 -6.48
C GLN A 33 -54.54 25.60 -6.09
N VAL A 34 -54.88 25.52 -4.80
CA VAL A 34 -56.12 26.01 -4.21
C VAL A 34 -55.79 26.94 -3.05
N THR A 35 -56.45 28.09 -3.02
CA THR A 35 -56.32 29.11 -1.96
C THR A 35 -57.64 29.23 -1.17
N PRO A 36 -57.64 29.84 0.02
CA PRO A 36 -58.88 30.10 0.77
C PRO A 36 -59.92 30.94 0.00
N GLU A 37 -59.48 31.66 -1.03
CA GLU A 37 -60.33 32.48 -1.90
C GLU A 37 -60.90 31.70 -3.10
N THR A 38 -60.46 30.45 -3.30
CA THR A 38 -61.00 29.59 -4.37
C THR A 38 -62.49 29.37 -4.15
N LEU A 39 -63.26 29.45 -5.23
CA LEU A 39 -64.71 29.37 -5.18
C LEU A 39 -65.17 27.92 -5.34
N THR A 40 -66.06 27.49 -4.47
CA THR A 40 -66.77 26.20 -4.52
C THR A 40 -68.24 26.43 -4.89
N TYR A 41 -68.79 25.55 -5.73
CA TYR A 41 -70.20 25.60 -6.08
C TYR A 41 -71.08 25.06 -4.94
N ASP A 42 -72.02 25.87 -4.44
CA ASP A 42 -73.04 25.44 -3.49
C ASP A 42 -74.34 25.10 -4.23
N ALA A 43 -74.73 23.83 -4.18
CA ALA A 43 -75.95 23.34 -4.81
C ALA A 43 -77.25 23.82 -4.13
N THR A 44 -77.17 24.35 -2.90
CA THR A 44 -78.35 24.83 -2.16
C THR A 44 -78.75 26.25 -2.58
N THR A 45 -77.75 27.08 -2.87
CA THR A 45 -77.93 28.49 -3.22
C THR A 45 -77.68 28.77 -4.70
N GLU A 46 -77.23 27.77 -5.46
CA GLU A 46 -76.80 27.87 -6.88
C GLU A 46 -75.75 28.97 -7.09
N GLN A 47 -74.92 29.22 -6.08
CA GLN A 47 -73.91 30.28 -6.09
C GLN A 47 -72.50 29.74 -5.87
N TRP A 48 -71.53 30.52 -6.34
CA TRP A 48 -70.12 30.27 -6.14
C TRP A 48 -69.67 30.99 -4.87
N ILE A 49 -69.33 30.20 -3.86
CA ILE A 49 -69.01 30.66 -2.51
C ILE A 49 -67.52 30.38 -2.26
N ALA A 50 -66.80 31.29 -1.59
CA ALA A 50 -65.38 31.07 -1.30
C ALA A 50 -65.20 29.96 -0.25
N ILE A 51 -64.11 29.19 -0.33
CA ILE A 51 -63.81 28.17 0.69
C ILE A 51 -63.69 28.81 2.09
N SER A 52 -63.23 30.06 2.19
CA SER A 52 -63.15 30.81 3.44
C SER A 52 -64.50 31.12 4.10
N THR A 53 -65.60 31.10 3.34
CA THR A 53 -66.95 31.36 3.86
C THR A 53 -67.65 30.13 4.40
N ASP A 54 -67.12 28.92 4.14
CA ASP A 54 -67.56 27.68 4.77
C ASP A 54 -66.53 27.24 5.84
N PRO A 55 -66.80 27.43 7.14
CA PRO A 55 -65.85 27.11 8.21
C PRO A 55 -65.56 25.60 8.32
N ASP A 56 -66.51 24.73 7.93
CA ASP A 56 -66.32 23.28 8.00
C ASP A 56 -65.41 22.78 6.87
N LEU A 57 -65.58 23.33 5.66
CA LEU A 57 -64.69 23.03 4.53
C LEU A 57 -63.29 23.64 4.73
N MET A 58 -63.21 24.84 5.30
CA MET A 58 -61.92 25.49 5.58
C MET A 58 -61.09 24.68 6.57
N ALA A 59 -61.70 24.15 7.64
CA ALA A 59 -61.00 23.32 8.62
C ALA A 59 -60.51 21.99 8.04
N GLN A 60 -61.22 21.43 7.05
CA GLN A 60 -60.84 20.19 6.37
C GLN A 60 -59.71 20.39 5.34
N VAL A 61 -59.76 21.49 4.57
CA VAL A 61 -58.80 21.78 3.48
C VAL A 61 -57.53 22.45 4.01
N PHE A 62 -57.64 23.30 5.04
CA PHE A 62 -56.52 24.06 5.62
C PHE A 62 -56.37 23.80 7.13
N PRO A 63 -56.00 22.58 7.56
CA PRO A 63 -55.77 22.30 8.97
C PRO A 63 -54.59 23.13 9.50
N ALA A 64 -54.71 23.67 10.72
CA ALA A 64 -53.67 24.46 11.36
C ALA A 64 -52.38 23.61 11.55
N LYS A 65 -51.37 23.82 10.69
CA LYS A 65 -50.12 23.05 10.69
C LYS A 65 -49.41 23.16 12.06
N LYS A 66 -49.40 22.06 12.81
CA LYS A 66 -48.67 21.94 14.08
C LYS A 66 -47.17 22.01 13.78
N LYS A 67 -46.50 23.10 14.16
CA LYS A 67 -45.04 23.28 14.00
C LYS A 67 -44.30 22.14 14.72
N LEU A 68 -43.75 21.20 13.97
CA LEU A 68 -42.79 20.21 14.47
C LEU A 68 -41.40 20.87 14.46
N SER A 69 -40.87 21.23 15.63
CA SER A 69 -39.48 21.63 15.76
C SER A 69 -38.59 20.40 15.88
N LEU A 70 -37.78 20.14 14.85
CA LEU A 70 -36.71 19.15 14.92
C LEU A 70 -35.59 19.72 15.81
N LYS A 71 -35.27 19.03 16.92
CA LYS A 71 -34.08 19.37 17.73
C LYS A 71 -32.82 19.01 16.92
N ALA A 72 -32.04 20.02 16.53
CA ALA A 72 -30.74 19.83 15.91
C ALA A 72 -29.83 19.09 16.89
N LYS A 73 -29.43 17.86 16.55
CA LYS A 73 -28.40 17.11 17.25
C LYS A 73 -27.07 17.50 16.62
N GLU A 74 -26.14 18.02 17.42
CA GLU A 74 -24.79 18.36 16.94
C GLU A 74 -24.12 17.12 16.34
N ILE A 75 -23.84 17.17 15.05
CA ILE A 75 -23.06 16.17 14.35
C ILE A 75 -21.59 16.56 14.56
N LYS A 76 -20.87 15.83 15.42
CA LYS A 76 -19.41 15.95 15.50
C LYS A 76 -18.83 15.48 14.16
N THR A 77 -18.45 16.43 13.31
CA THR A 77 -17.69 16.15 12.09
C THR A 77 -16.25 15.82 12.48
N LEU A 78 -15.70 14.72 11.97
CA LEU A 78 -14.32 14.30 12.27
C LEU A 78 -13.25 15.21 11.62
N ASN A 79 -13.66 16.10 10.71
CA ASN A 79 -12.80 17.04 9.99
C ASN A 79 -12.93 18.46 10.58
N VAL A 80 -12.61 18.64 11.86
CA VAL A 80 -12.40 19.98 12.39
C VAL A 80 -10.96 20.35 12.10
N GLN A 81 -10.72 21.26 11.16
CA GLN A 81 -9.40 21.85 10.98
C GLN A 81 -9.09 22.66 12.24
N GLU A 82 -8.06 22.29 12.98
CA GLU A 82 -7.61 23.05 14.14
C GLU A 82 -7.12 24.44 13.67
N GLU A 83 -7.69 25.50 14.22
CA GLU A 83 -7.26 26.87 13.95
C GLU A 83 -5.81 27.04 14.44
N GLY A 84 -4.87 27.11 13.50
CA GLY A 84 -3.43 27.20 13.77
C GLY A 84 -2.60 26.02 13.23
N ALA A 85 -3.23 25.00 12.64
CA ALA A 85 -2.51 23.94 11.97
C ALA A 85 -1.66 24.51 10.81
N LYS A 86 -0.36 24.17 10.79
CA LYS A 86 0.53 24.61 9.72
C LYS A 86 0.01 24.13 8.36
N PRO A 87 0.12 24.94 7.29
CA PRO A 87 -0.26 24.50 5.95
C PRO A 87 0.48 23.21 5.59
N ILE A 88 -0.26 22.20 5.14
CA ILE A 88 0.32 20.92 4.70
C ILE A 88 1.15 21.21 3.45
N THR A 89 2.45 20.97 3.52
CA THR A 89 3.36 21.12 2.38
C THR A 89 3.35 19.87 1.51
N VAL A 90 3.84 19.98 0.28
CA VAL A 90 4.00 18.81 -0.61
C VAL A 90 4.92 17.75 0.03
N ASN A 91 5.94 18.17 0.79
CA ASN A 91 6.80 17.23 1.51
C ASN A 91 6.01 16.48 2.58
N ASP A 92 5.13 17.15 3.32
CA ASP A 92 4.25 16.48 4.31
C ASP A 92 3.30 15.49 3.63
N MET A 93 2.83 15.80 2.41
CA MET A 93 2.03 14.87 1.60
C MET A 93 2.85 13.65 1.15
N LEU A 94 4.09 13.85 0.73
CA LEU A 94 5.00 12.76 0.31
C LEU A 94 5.40 11.89 1.50
N ASP A 95 5.74 12.49 2.64
CA ASP A 95 6.08 11.78 3.85
C ASP A 95 4.87 10.99 4.40
N ALA A 96 3.66 11.53 4.29
CA ALA A 96 2.44 10.79 4.64
C ALA A 96 2.23 9.59 3.70
N ALA A 97 2.47 9.76 2.40
CA ALA A 97 2.38 8.67 1.43
C ALA A 97 3.45 7.58 1.67
N GLU A 98 4.63 7.95 2.14
CA GLU A 98 5.70 7.02 2.50
C GLU A 98 5.59 6.45 3.94
N GLY A 99 4.55 6.81 4.69
CA GLY A 99 4.33 6.33 6.05
C GLY A 99 5.29 6.92 7.10
N ARG A 100 5.85 8.10 6.84
CA ARG A 100 6.85 8.80 7.66
C ARG A 100 6.26 9.86 8.59
N THR A 101 4.95 10.12 8.52
CA THR A 101 4.26 11.00 9.49
C THR A 101 3.74 10.20 10.69
N ASP A 102 3.49 10.86 11.81
CA ASP A 102 2.98 10.20 13.03
C ASP A 102 1.64 9.47 12.77
N ASP A 103 0.78 10.01 11.91
CA ASP A 103 -0.53 9.43 11.54
C ASP A 103 -0.46 8.23 10.57
N THR A 104 0.65 8.13 9.84
CA THR A 104 0.88 7.12 8.80
C THR A 104 1.98 6.12 9.15
N LYS A 105 2.63 6.31 10.31
CA LYS A 105 3.66 5.44 10.84
C LYS A 105 3.16 4.00 10.97
N GLY A 106 3.90 3.06 10.38
CA GLY A 106 3.53 1.64 10.34
C GLY A 106 2.50 1.26 9.26
N LYS A 107 2.05 2.22 8.44
CA LYS A 107 1.23 1.97 7.24
C LYS A 107 2.04 2.04 5.94
N SER A 108 3.37 2.16 6.03
CA SER A 108 4.24 2.14 4.86
C SER A 108 4.22 0.78 4.18
N ASP A 109 4.35 0.78 2.85
CA ASP A 109 4.39 -0.45 2.06
C ASP A 109 5.60 -1.31 2.48
N PRO A 110 5.36 -2.54 3.00
CA PRO A 110 6.44 -3.47 3.35
C PRO A 110 7.38 -3.76 2.18
N GLN A 111 6.90 -3.68 0.92
CA GLN A 111 7.70 -3.90 -0.27
C GLN A 111 8.85 -2.91 -0.42
N ILE A 112 8.69 -1.66 0.03
CA ILE A 112 9.77 -0.65 0.00
C ILE A 112 10.93 -1.11 0.89
N THR A 113 10.62 -1.62 2.08
CA THR A 113 11.64 -2.11 3.01
C THR A 113 12.28 -3.40 2.49
N MET A 114 11.49 -4.29 1.89
CA MET A 114 12.01 -5.51 1.25
C MET A 114 12.93 -5.19 0.07
N MET A 115 12.59 -4.18 -0.74
CA MET A 115 13.42 -3.74 -1.87
C MET A 115 14.77 -3.18 -1.40
N ARG A 116 14.77 -2.40 -0.31
CA ARG A 116 16.01 -1.92 0.32
C ARG A 116 16.87 -3.09 0.83
N ALA A 117 16.26 -4.04 1.53
CA ALA A 117 16.94 -5.23 2.02
C ALA A 117 17.53 -6.06 0.87
N ALA A 118 16.76 -6.27 -0.20
CA ALA A 118 17.21 -6.98 -1.40
C ALA A 118 18.39 -6.28 -2.08
N LYS A 119 18.38 -4.94 -2.15
CA LYS A 119 19.51 -4.16 -2.70
C LYS A 119 20.76 -4.30 -1.84
N ILE A 120 20.63 -4.25 -0.51
CA ILE A 120 21.74 -4.49 0.42
C ILE A 120 22.30 -5.91 0.24
N GLY A 121 21.42 -6.91 0.21
CA GLY A 121 21.80 -8.31 -0.02
C GLY A 121 22.52 -8.50 -1.36
N MET A 122 22.02 -7.90 -2.43
CA MET A 122 22.65 -7.95 -3.75
C MET A 122 24.07 -7.35 -3.73
N ILE A 123 24.25 -6.14 -3.17
CA ILE A 123 25.56 -5.50 -3.06
C ILE A 123 26.49 -6.33 -2.17
N GLY A 124 25.98 -6.84 -1.05
CA GLY A 124 26.72 -7.72 -0.15
C GLY A 124 27.18 -9.01 -0.83
N ALA A 125 26.32 -9.64 -1.62
CA ALA A 125 26.66 -10.83 -2.39
C ALA A 125 27.73 -10.54 -3.44
N ILE A 126 27.63 -9.43 -4.19
CA ILE A 126 28.67 -9.01 -5.15
C ILE A 126 30.01 -8.84 -4.45
N ALA A 127 30.05 -8.08 -3.35
CA ALA A 127 31.28 -7.85 -2.61
C ALA A 127 31.86 -9.15 -2.02
N SER A 128 30.99 -10.06 -1.56
CA SER A 128 31.39 -11.37 -1.03
C SER A 128 32.00 -12.25 -2.12
N LEU A 129 31.44 -12.25 -3.34
CA LEU A 129 31.98 -12.97 -4.49
C LEU A 129 33.35 -12.42 -4.92
N VAL A 130 33.52 -11.09 -4.93
CA VAL A 130 34.82 -10.49 -5.24
C VAL A 130 35.87 -10.86 -4.18
N ALA A 131 35.49 -10.83 -2.90
CA ALA A 131 36.38 -11.25 -1.82
C ALA A 131 36.69 -12.76 -1.88
N ALA A 132 35.72 -13.61 -2.22
CA ALA A 132 35.91 -15.04 -2.41
C ALA A 132 36.85 -15.33 -3.59
N ALA A 133 36.66 -14.64 -4.72
CA ALA A 133 37.56 -14.73 -5.86
C ALA A 133 39.01 -14.37 -5.49
N ALA A 134 39.21 -13.33 -4.68
CA ALA A 134 40.54 -13.01 -4.17
C ALA A 134 41.12 -14.16 -3.34
N ALA A 135 40.34 -14.70 -2.39
CA ALA A 135 40.79 -15.82 -1.55
C ALA A 135 41.18 -17.07 -2.35
N GLU A 136 40.47 -17.35 -3.44
CA GLU A 136 40.63 -18.57 -4.23
C GLU A 136 41.67 -18.45 -5.35
N ILE A 137 41.81 -17.27 -5.96
CA ILE A 137 42.76 -17.04 -7.05
C ILE A 137 44.17 -16.79 -6.50
N LEU A 138 44.32 -16.02 -5.43
CA LEU A 138 45.64 -15.57 -4.95
C LEU A 138 46.64 -16.72 -4.71
N PRO A 139 46.27 -17.83 -4.03
CA PRO A 139 47.20 -18.93 -3.77
C PRO A 139 47.69 -19.66 -5.04
N GLY A 140 46.92 -19.60 -6.13
CA GLY A 140 47.18 -20.31 -7.38
C GLY A 140 47.23 -19.41 -8.61
N SER A 141 47.53 -18.12 -8.44
CA SER A 141 47.45 -17.12 -9.51
C SER A 141 48.32 -17.46 -10.72
N GLU A 142 49.46 -18.13 -10.50
CA GLU A 142 50.33 -18.61 -11.58
C GLU A 142 49.64 -19.66 -12.47
N ALA A 143 48.79 -20.52 -11.90
CA ALA A 143 48.01 -21.50 -12.67
C ALA A 143 47.04 -20.81 -13.62
N LEU A 144 46.42 -19.70 -13.18
CA LEU A 144 45.53 -18.91 -14.03
C LEU A 144 46.30 -18.19 -15.14
N VAL A 145 47.42 -17.54 -14.81
CA VAL A 145 48.18 -16.76 -15.80
C VAL A 145 48.83 -17.65 -16.86
N SER A 146 49.32 -18.82 -16.46
CA SER A 146 49.97 -19.76 -17.37
C SER A 146 49.00 -20.54 -18.27
N MET A 147 47.73 -20.66 -17.87
CA MET A 147 46.72 -21.49 -18.56
C MET A 147 47.18 -22.94 -18.77
N ASP A 148 48.09 -23.44 -17.93
CA ASP A 148 48.60 -24.81 -17.99
C ASP A 148 47.56 -25.77 -17.38
N PRO A 149 47.03 -26.73 -18.15
CA PRO A 149 46.04 -27.69 -17.65
C PRO A 149 46.50 -28.46 -16.42
N ALA A 150 47.80 -28.78 -16.30
CA ALA A 150 48.32 -29.52 -15.16
C ALA A 150 48.29 -28.66 -13.88
N LYS A 151 48.64 -27.37 -13.99
CA LYS A 151 48.59 -26.42 -12.86
C LYS A 151 47.16 -26.10 -12.46
N LEU A 152 46.24 -26.00 -13.40
CA LEU A 152 44.82 -25.76 -13.13
C LEU A 152 44.18 -26.94 -12.39
N LEU A 153 44.55 -28.18 -12.73
CA LEU A 153 44.11 -29.37 -12.00
C LEU A 153 44.69 -29.46 -10.59
N ALA A 154 45.92 -28.97 -10.39
CA ALA A 154 46.55 -28.90 -9.07
C ALA A 154 45.94 -27.80 -8.18
N HIS A 155 45.36 -26.75 -8.76
CA HIS A 155 44.75 -25.62 -8.05
C HIS A 155 43.29 -25.40 -8.47
N PRO A 156 42.37 -26.35 -8.18
CA PRO A 156 41.00 -26.31 -8.68
C PRO A 156 40.18 -25.12 -8.15
N LEU A 157 40.55 -24.56 -6.99
CA LEU A 157 39.89 -23.38 -6.42
C LEU A 157 40.07 -22.14 -7.30
N VAL A 158 41.14 -22.03 -8.08
CA VAL A 158 41.37 -20.89 -8.98
C VAL A 158 40.26 -20.76 -10.02
N LEU A 159 39.73 -21.89 -10.51
CA LEU A 159 38.60 -21.91 -11.43
C LEU A 159 37.30 -21.45 -10.75
N LEU A 160 37.13 -21.80 -9.48
CA LEU A 160 36.00 -21.37 -8.68
C LEU A 160 36.03 -19.86 -8.46
N GLY A 161 37.21 -19.30 -8.18
CA GLY A 161 37.38 -17.85 -8.02
C GLY A 161 37.15 -17.08 -9.32
N ALA A 162 37.55 -17.65 -10.47
CA ALA A 162 37.22 -17.08 -11.77
C ALA A 162 35.69 -17.09 -12.03
N ALA A 163 35.01 -18.18 -11.66
CA ALA A 163 33.56 -18.26 -11.74
C ALA A 163 32.86 -17.24 -10.82
N ASP A 164 33.42 -16.97 -9.64
CA ASP A 164 32.89 -15.95 -8.73
C ASP A 164 32.96 -14.53 -9.30
N LEU A 165 34.03 -14.19 -10.03
CA LEU A 165 34.11 -12.91 -10.74
C LEU A 165 33.04 -12.80 -11.82
N VAL A 166 32.81 -13.87 -12.58
CA VAL A 166 31.73 -13.91 -13.58
C VAL A 166 30.36 -13.72 -12.90
N LEU A 167 30.10 -14.44 -11.81
CA LEU A 167 28.85 -14.30 -11.05
C LEU A 167 28.69 -12.88 -10.46
N ALA A 168 29.77 -12.27 -9.98
CA ALA A 168 29.76 -10.91 -9.45
C ALA A 168 29.40 -9.88 -10.54
N VAL A 169 29.96 -10.03 -11.74
CA VAL A 169 29.64 -9.18 -12.90
C VAL A 169 28.18 -9.37 -13.32
N LEU A 170 27.73 -10.61 -13.51
CA LEU A 170 26.35 -10.89 -13.93
C LEU A 170 25.34 -10.38 -12.89
N LEU A 171 25.64 -10.53 -11.60
CA LEU A 171 24.80 -9.99 -10.56
C LEU A 171 24.83 -8.45 -10.51
N GLY A 172 26.00 -7.84 -10.74
CA GLY A 172 26.15 -6.39 -10.88
C GLY A 172 25.34 -5.82 -12.05
N LEU A 173 25.14 -6.60 -13.12
CA LEU A 173 24.23 -6.28 -14.23
C LEU A 173 22.74 -6.51 -13.89
N GLY A 174 22.41 -6.92 -12.68
CA GLY A 174 21.04 -7.10 -12.20
C GLY A 174 20.43 -8.48 -12.47
N MET A 175 21.24 -9.50 -12.82
CA MET A 175 20.73 -10.85 -13.10
C MET A 175 20.37 -11.64 -11.83
N THR A 176 19.30 -11.24 -11.14
CA THR A 176 18.82 -11.89 -9.89
C THR A 176 18.32 -13.32 -10.09
N ALA A 177 18.01 -13.73 -11.32
CA ALA A 177 17.70 -15.12 -11.68
C ALA A 177 18.83 -16.10 -11.32
N LEU A 178 20.06 -15.61 -11.12
CA LEU A 178 21.23 -16.41 -10.72
C LEU A 178 21.30 -16.71 -9.22
N TYR A 179 20.38 -16.21 -8.39
CA TYR A 179 20.39 -16.50 -6.94
C TYR A 179 20.46 -17.99 -6.57
N PRO A 180 19.79 -18.93 -7.25
CA PRO A 180 19.99 -20.36 -7.01
C PRO A 180 21.44 -20.81 -7.23
N VAL A 181 22.13 -20.27 -8.23
CA VAL A 181 23.54 -20.56 -8.51
C VAL A 181 24.43 -19.98 -7.42
N LEU A 182 24.17 -18.77 -6.94
CA LEU A 182 24.89 -18.17 -5.81
C LEU A 182 24.73 -18.99 -4.52
N ARG A 183 23.53 -19.52 -4.27
CA ARG A 183 23.26 -20.40 -3.12
C ARG A 183 24.01 -21.72 -3.24
N PHE A 184 24.04 -22.31 -4.43
CA PHE A 184 24.85 -23.50 -4.70
C PHE A 184 26.35 -23.20 -4.50
N ARG A 185 26.83 -22.06 -4.98
CA ARG A 185 28.21 -21.62 -4.78
C ARG A 185 28.57 -21.43 -3.31
N ALA A 186 27.68 -20.85 -2.52
CA ALA A 186 27.82 -20.77 -1.08
C ALA A 186 27.85 -22.17 -0.43
N ALA A 187 27.02 -23.10 -0.89
CA ALA A 187 27.06 -24.49 -0.43
C ALA A 187 28.39 -25.18 -0.77
N LEU A 188 29.01 -24.88 -1.92
CA LEU A 188 30.37 -25.34 -2.24
C LEU A 188 31.42 -24.75 -1.29
N GLY A 189 31.28 -23.49 -0.87
CA GLY A 189 32.17 -22.91 0.12
C GLY A 189 32.05 -23.57 1.49
N LEU A 190 30.82 -23.92 1.92
CA LEU A 190 30.59 -24.69 3.14
C LEU A 190 31.07 -26.15 3.04
N GLY A 191 30.82 -26.79 1.89
CA GLY A 191 31.12 -28.20 1.67
C GLY A 191 32.56 -28.44 1.24
N LEU A 192 32.92 -28.07 0.02
CA LEU A 192 34.23 -28.33 -0.58
C LEU A 192 35.34 -27.60 0.17
N MET A 193 35.27 -26.27 0.28
CA MET A 193 36.34 -25.49 0.95
C MET A 193 36.36 -25.78 2.46
N GLY A 194 35.19 -25.85 3.08
CA GLY A 194 35.08 -26.24 4.49
C GLY A 194 35.73 -27.59 4.77
N PHE A 195 35.52 -28.59 3.90
CA PHE A 195 36.18 -29.88 4.04
C PHE A 195 37.70 -29.79 3.83
N ILE A 196 38.18 -29.06 2.82
CA ILE A 196 39.62 -28.87 2.55
C ILE A 196 40.32 -28.29 3.79
N TYR A 197 39.86 -27.15 4.30
CA TYR A 197 40.51 -26.52 5.46
C TYR A 197 40.36 -27.32 6.74
N TYR A 198 39.27 -28.06 6.90
CA TYR A 198 39.12 -29.00 8.01
C TYR A 198 40.16 -30.12 7.94
N ALA A 199 40.32 -30.75 6.77
CA ALA A 199 41.28 -31.82 6.56
C ALA A 199 42.74 -31.36 6.73
N GLU A 200 43.03 -30.11 6.36
CA GLU A 200 44.35 -29.49 6.54
C GLU A 200 44.62 -28.99 7.96
N GLY A 201 43.61 -29.01 8.85
CA GLY A 201 43.74 -28.45 10.21
C GLY A 201 43.79 -26.91 10.25
N ALA A 202 43.46 -26.24 9.14
CA ALA A 202 43.49 -24.78 9.00
C ALA A 202 42.24 -24.13 9.60
N GLY A 203 42.13 -24.14 10.93
CA GLY A 203 40.94 -23.69 11.66
C GLY A 203 40.52 -22.24 11.38
N ALA A 204 41.49 -21.34 11.18
CA ALA A 204 41.19 -19.94 10.84
C ALA A 204 40.57 -19.79 9.44
N SER A 205 41.16 -20.45 8.43
CA SER A 205 40.62 -20.49 7.06
C SER A 205 39.25 -21.18 7.00
N LEU A 206 39.05 -22.24 7.79
CA LEU A 206 37.76 -22.90 7.94
C LEU A 206 36.68 -21.94 8.45
N LEU A 207 36.97 -21.19 9.52
CA LEU A 207 36.03 -20.21 10.07
C LEU A 207 35.69 -19.11 9.04
N GLY A 208 36.70 -18.58 8.35
CA GLY A 208 36.51 -17.60 7.28
C GLY A 208 35.60 -18.12 6.17
N ALA A 209 35.86 -19.34 5.69
CA ALA A 209 35.05 -20.00 4.66
C ALA A 209 33.60 -20.24 5.11
N VAL A 210 33.40 -20.69 6.36
CA VAL A 210 32.07 -20.95 6.92
C VAL A 210 31.25 -19.66 7.08
N ILE A 211 31.84 -18.63 7.69
CA ILE A 211 31.19 -17.35 7.92
C ILE A 211 30.89 -16.67 6.58
N GLY A 212 31.87 -16.62 5.68
CA GLY A 212 31.74 -16.01 4.36
C GLY A 212 30.67 -16.69 3.51
N SER A 213 30.69 -18.02 3.46
CA SER A 213 29.72 -18.78 2.66
C SER A 213 28.31 -18.69 3.22
N THR A 214 28.15 -18.74 4.55
CA THR A 214 26.84 -18.55 5.20
C THR A 214 26.30 -17.14 4.94
N GLY A 215 27.15 -16.12 5.05
CA GLY A 215 26.77 -14.74 4.77
C GLY A 215 26.35 -14.55 3.31
N LEU A 216 27.11 -15.10 2.35
CA LEU A 216 26.75 -15.09 0.93
C LEU A 216 25.40 -15.75 0.66
N TYR A 217 25.14 -16.91 1.26
CA TYR A 217 23.84 -17.58 1.14
C TYR A 217 22.70 -16.69 1.64
N LEU A 218 22.85 -16.14 2.85
CA LEU A 218 21.83 -15.33 3.51
C LEU A 218 21.57 -13.99 2.80
N CYS A 219 22.56 -13.43 2.12
CA CYS A 219 22.40 -12.25 1.26
C CYS A 219 21.33 -12.45 0.16
N THR A 220 21.09 -13.69 -0.25
CA THR A 220 20.08 -14.03 -1.28
C THR A 220 18.71 -14.40 -0.70
N VAL A 221 18.56 -14.42 0.62
CA VAL A 221 17.37 -14.94 1.32
C VAL A 221 16.67 -13.87 2.14
N PHE A 222 17.42 -13.04 2.86
CA PHE A 222 16.81 -12.10 3.79
C PHE A 222 16.11 -10.92 3.10
N VAL A 223 14.86 -10.68 3.53
CA VAL A 223 13.99 -9.60 3.04
C VAL A 223 13.81 -8.48 4.08
N HIS A 224 14.53 -8.56 5.20
CA HIS A 224 14.56 -7.53 6.24
C HIS A 224 15.93 -6.86 6.27
N VAL A 225 15.95 -5.53 6.45
CA VAL A 225 17.16 -4.71 6.34
C VAL A 225 18.24 -5.14 7.33
N LEU A 226 17.89 -5.33 8.61
CA LEU A 226 18.88 -5.68 9.63
C LEU A 226 19.52 -7.06 9.38
N PRO A 227 18.76 -8.16 9.17
CA PRO A 227 19.34 -9.43 8.76
C PRO A 227 20.16 -9.36 7.47
N ALA A 228 19.72 -8.58 6.46
CA ALA A 228 20.46 -8.41 5.21
C ALA A 228 21.82 -7.73 5.42
N ILE A 229 21.90 -6.72 6.29
CA ILE A 229 23.16 -6.07 6.66
C ILE A 229 24.09 -7.06 7.36
N LEU A 230 23.58 -7.82 8.33
CA LEU A 230 24.38 -8.82 9.06
C LEU A 230 24.91 -9.90 8.11
N ALA A 231 24.08 -10.37 7.18
CA ALA A 231 24.49 -11.32 6.15
C ALA A 231 25.58 -10.75 5.24
N ALA A 232 25.43 -9.50 4.80
CA ALA A 232 26.42 -8.83 3.96
C ALA A 232 27.77 -8.66 4.68
N VAL A 233 27.74 -8.24 5.95
CA VAL A 233 28.95 -8.11 6.78
C VAL A 233 29.60 -9.47 7.00
N ALA A 234 28.83 -10.52 7.30
CA ALA A 234 29.37 -11.86 7.45
C ALA A 234 29.97 -12.40 6.14
N GLY A 235 29.28 -12.20 5.02
CA GLY A 235 29.72 -12.67 3.71
C GLY A 235 31.04 -12.02 3.28
N VAL A 236 31.06 -10.67 3.30
CA VAL A 236 32.23 -9.89 2.91
C VAL A 236 33.35 -10.10 3.92
N GLY A 237 33.06 -10.00 5.21
CA GLY A 237 34.05 -10.12 6.28
C GLY A 237 34.70 -11.50 6.33
N GLY A 238 33.91 -12.58 6.22
CA GLY A 238 34.42 -13.95 6.22
C GLY A 238 35.31 -14.24 5.03
N MET A 239 34.90 -13.85 3.82
CA MET A 239 35.69 -14.06 2.61
C MET A 239 36.92 -13.15 2.53
N ALA A 240 36.82 -11.89 2.97
CA ALA A 240 37.96 -10.98 3.03
C ALA A 240 38.99 -11.44 4.07
N TRP A 241 38.54 -11.94 5.22
CA TRP A 241 39.43 -12.54 6.21
C TRP A 241 40.10 -13.79 5.64
N LEU A 242 39.37 -14.67 4.95
CA LEU A 242 39.97 -15.83 4.28
C LEU A 242 41.06 -15.41 3.28
N ALA A 243 40.78 -14.41 2.44
CA ALA A 243 41.76 -13.86 1.50
C ALA A 243 43.00 -13.30 2.22
N TRP A 244 42.79 -12.59 3.33
CA TRP A 244 43.89 -12.08 4.15
C TRP A 244 44.74 -13.20 4.74
N GLN A 245 44.14 -14.27 5.27
CA GLN A 245 44.88 -15.42 5.80
C GLN A 245 45.79 -16.03 4.75
N HIS A 246 45.32 -16.15 3.50
CA HIS A 246 46.13 -16.69 2.40
C HIS A 246 47.28 -15.77 1.96
N LEU A 247 47.21 -14.48 2.26
CA LEU A 247 48.29 -13.52 1.96
C LEU A 247 49.35 -13.47 3.07
N THR A 248 48.97 -13.73 4.31
CA THR A 248 49.86 -13.60 5.48
C THR A 248 50.33 -14.93 6.07
N GLY A 249 49.70 -16.04 5.68
CA GLY A 249 50.00 -17.39 6.12
C GLY A 249 51.09 -18.08 5.32
#